data_AF-A0A7Y6C2Z6-F1
#
_entry.id   AF-A0A7Y6C2Z6-F1
#
_cell.length_a   1.000
_cell.length_b   1.000
_cell.length_c   1.000
_cell.angle_alpha   90.00
_cell.angle_beta   90.00
_cell.angle_gamma   90.00
#
_symmetry.space_group_name_H-M   'P 1'
#
loop_
_entity.id
_entity.type
_entity.pdbx_description
1 polymer ?
#
loop_
_entity_poly.entity_id
_entity_poly.type
_entity_poly.pdbx_seq_one_letter_code
_entity_poly.pdbx_strand_id
1 'polypeptide(L)'
;MRHCSVQVRGLLTRDELDRYNGLMQVGGYLEEQNQYDLAYIVQKEVDILILPAIERLKEKGRDRDRATAEFLESLKAMEEEDRD
;
A
#
# COMPACT_ATOMS: atom_id res chain seq x y z
N MET A 1 -6.97 17.41 -0.62
CA MET A 1 -6.92 16.02 -1.08
C MET A 1 -6.11 15.21 -0.08
N ARG A 2 -6.54 13.99 0.27
CA ARG A 2 -5.81 13.11 1.20
C ARG A 2 -4.98 12.11 0.43
N HIS A 3 -3.67 12.15 0.66
CA HIS A 3 -2.73 11.21 0.07
C HIS A 3 -2.84 9.83 0.75
N CYS A 4 -2.60 8.77 -0.02
CA CYS A 4 -2.31 7.47 0.56
C CYS A 4 -0.93 7.47 1.26
N SER A 5 -0.67 6.46 2.09
CA SER A 5 0.64 6.34 2.75
C SER A 5 1.75 6.09 1.72
N VAL A 6 2.97 6.51 2.06
CA VAL A 6 4.16 6.30 1.18
C VAL A 6 4.35 4.82 0.84
N GLN A 7 4.06 3.92 1.79
CA GLN A 7 4.15 2.47 1.59
C GLN A 7 3.15 1.96 0.53
N VAL A 8 1.90 2.42 0.59
CA VAL A 8 0.87 2.08 -0.39
C VAL A 8 1.23 2.66 -1.76
N ARG A 9 1.64 3.94 -1.81
CA ARG A 9 2.06 4.59 -3.06
C ARG A 9 3.22 3.85 -3.73
N GLY A 10 4.18 3.36 -2.95
CA GLY A 10 5.33 2.59 -3.45
C GLY A 10 5.00 1.21 -4.01
N LEU A 11 3.75 0.75 -3.88
CA LEU A 11 3.27 -0.54 -4.39
C LEU A 11 2.26 -0.40 -5.54
N LEU A 12 1.98 0.82 -5.99
CA LEU A 12 1.22 1.05 -7.21
C LEU A 12 2.06 0.62 -8.42
N THR A 13 1.40 0.02 -9.41
CA THR A 13 1.98 -0.18 -10.74
C THR A 13 2.20 1.17 -11.42
N ARG A 14 2.93 1.18 -12.54
CA ARG A 14 3.19 2.42 -13.27
C ARG A 14 1.89 3.13 -13.67
N ASP A 15 0.96 2.40 -14.26
CA ASP A 15 -0.31 2.95 -14.74
C ASP A 15 -1.20 3.43 -13.59
N GLU A 16 -1.26 2.67 -12.49
CA GLU A 16 -1.97 3.08 -11.28
C GLU A 16 -1.37 4.36 -10.67
N LEU A 17 -0.03 4.47 -10.65
CA LEU A 17 0.66 5.65 -10.12
C LEU A 17 0.43 6.89 -10.98
N ASP A 18 0.45 6.74 -12.31
CA ASP A 18 0.19 7.83 -13.23
C ASP A 18 -1.27 8.31 -13.09
N ARG A 19 -2.24 7.39 -12.98
CA ARG A 19 -3.64 7.74 -12.70
C ARG A 19 -3.83 8.37 -11.33
N TYR A 20 -3.16 7.87 -10.30
CA TYR A 20 -3.18 8.44 -8.96
C TYR A 20 -2.70 9.89 -8.98
N ASN A 21 -1.54 10.15 -9.60
CA ASN A 21 -0.98 11.50 -9.68
C ASN A 21 -1.92 12.46 -10.43
N GLY A 22 -2.53 12.00 -11.53
CA GLY A 22 -3.52 12.79 -12.27
C GLY A 22 -4.76 13.15 -11.44
N LEU A 23 -5.34 12.17 -10.72
CA LEU A 23 -6.49 12.42 -9.83
C LEU A 23 -6.12 13.37 -8.69
N MET A 24 -4.92 13.24 -8.11
CA MET A 24 -4.46 14.16 -7.06
C MET A 24 -4.32 15.60 -7.59
N GLN A 25 -3.83 15.78 -8.81
CA GLN A 25 -3.73 17.09 -9.45
C GLN A 25 -5.12 17.70 -9.71
N VAL A 26 -6.05 16.92 -10.28
CA VAL A 26 -7.42 17.39 -10.56
C VAL A 26 -8.15 17.73 -9.26
N GLY A 27 -8.07 16.85 -8.25
CA GLY A 27 -8.69 17.09 -6.96
C GLY A 27 -8.12 18.32 -6.24
N GLY A 28 -6.80 18.54 -6.30
CA GLY A 28 -6.15 19.72 -5.75
C GLY A 28 -6.63 21.01 -6.45
N TYR A 29 -6.71 20.99 -7.77
CA TYR A 29 -7.25 22.12 -8.53
C TYR A 29 -8.70 22.45 -8.13
N LEU A 30 -9.56 21.44 -7.97
CA LEU A 30 -10.95 21.67 -7.53
C LEU A 30 -11.02 22.30 -6.14
N GLU A 31 -10.17 21.88 -5.21
CA GLU A 31 -10.07 22.50 -3.87
C GLU A 31 -9.61 23.97 -3.95
N GLU A 32 -8.66 24.31 -4.83
CA GLU A 32 -8.23 25.69 -5.08
C GLU A 32 -9.37 26.56 -5.64
N GLN A 33 -10.28 25.96 -6.41
CA GLN A 33 -11.50 26.62 -6.90
C GLN A 33 -12.66 26.62 -5.90
N ASN A 34 -12.45 26.15 -4.66
CA ASN A 34 -13.48 25.98 -3.62
C ASN A 34 -14.62 25.00 -3.99
N GLN A 35 -14.38 24.08 -4.94
CA GLN A 35 -15.34 23.06 -5.39
C GLN A 35 -15.17 21.76 -4.60
N TYR A 36 -15.40 21.82 -3.29
CA TYR A 36 -15.14 20.71 -2.37
C TYR A 36 -16.06 19.49 -2.57
N ASP A 37 -17.28 19.70 -3.05
CA ASP A 37 -18.22 18.66 -3.43
C ASP A 37 -17.70 17.81 -4.60
N LEU A 38 -17.09 18.45 -5.60
CA LEU A 38 -16.46 17.75 -6.72
C LEU A 38 -15.13 17.10 -6.32
N ALA A 39 -14.31 17.79 -5.53
CA ALA A 39 -13.07 17.22 -5.00
C ALA A 39 -13.34 15.96 -4.16
N TYR A 40 -14.47 15.91 -3.44
CA TYR A 40 -14.89 14.74 -2.69
C TYR A 40 -15.13 13.51 -3.58
N ILE A 41 -15.72 13.68 -4.76
CA ILE A 41 -15.90 12.60 -5.73
C ILE A 41 -14.55 12.10 -6.25
N VAL A 42 -13.64 13.02 -6.58
CA VAL A 42 -12.26 12.66 -7.00
C VAL A 42 -11.54 11.89 -5.89
N GLN A 43 -11.70 12.29 -4.62
CA GLN A 43 -11.13 11.57 -3.49
C GLN A 43 -11.65 10.13 -3.40
N LYS A 44 -12.93 9.87 -3.70
CA LYS A 44 -13.48 8.51 -3.70
C LYS A 44 -12.86 7.62 -4.77
N GLU A 45 -12.60 8.18 -5.95
CA GLU A 45 -11.90 7.46 -7.02
C GLU A 45 -10.46 7.13 -6.61
N VAL A 46 -9.77 8.05 -5.92
CA VAL A 46 -8.45 7.79 -5.33
C VAL A 46 -8.53 6.68 -4.29
N ASP A 47 -9.50 6.72 -3.38
CA ASP A 47 -9.68 5.72 -2.33
C ASP A 47 -9.89 4.30 -2.91
N ILE A 48 -10.61 4.18 -4.04
CA ILE A 48 -10.82 2.90 -4.73
C ILE A 48 -9.56 2.46 -5.49
N LEU A 49 -8.91 3.39 -6.20
CA LEU A 49 -7.72 3.12 -7.02
C LEU A 49 -6.58 2.50 -6.21
N ILE A 50 -6.42 2.88 -4.93
CA ILE A 50 -5.33 2.41 -4.08
C ILE A 50 -5.58 1.04 -3.44
N LEU A 51 -6.80 0.49 -3.51
CA LEU A 51 -7.14 -0.80 -2.88
C LEU A 51 -6.23 -1.96 -3.31
N PRO A 52 -5.88 -2.14 -4.60
CA PRO A 52 -4.97 -3.21 -5.00
C PRO A 52 -3.58 -3.09 -4.36
N ALA A 53 -3.04 -1.88 -4.24
CA ALA A 53 -1.74 -1.65 -3.58
C ALA A 53 -1.79 -1.90 -2.06
N ILE A 54 -2.93 -1.64 -1.41
CA ILE A 54 -3.15 -2.03 -0.01
C ILE A 54 -3.12 -3.55 0.14
N GLU A 55 -3.74 -4.30 -0.78
CA GLU A 55 -3.69 -5.76 -0.74
C GLU A 55 -2.27 -6.31 -0.98
N ARG A 56 -1.53 -5.75 -1.95
CA ARG A 56 -0.10 -6.07 -2.14
C ARG A 56 0.73 -5.79 -0.88
N LEU A 57 0.43 -4.73 -0.15
CA LEU A 57 1.12 -4.39 1.10
C LEU A 57 0.85 -5.43 2.19
N LYS A 58 -0.41 -5.86 2.34
CA LYS A 58 -0.81 -6.91 3.29
C LYS A 58 -0.15 -8.24 2.96
N GLU A 59 -0.10 -8.61 1.69
CA GLU A 59 0.55 -9.84 1.22
C GLU A 59 2.04 -9.86 1.57
N LYS A 60 2.77 -8.79 1.25
CA LYS A 60 4.18 -8.65 1.66
C LYS A 60 4.38 -8.78 3.17
N GLY A 61 3.44 -8.26 3.97
CA GLY A 61 3.45 -8.44 5.42
C GLY A 61 3.35 -9.91 5.82
N ARG A 62 2.37 -10.63 5.27
CA ARG A 62 2.15 -12.07 5.54
C ARG A 62 3.34 -12.93 5.11
N ASP A 63 3.96 -12.63 3.98
CA ASP A 63 5.13 -13.39 3.49
C ASP A 63 6.35 -13.20 4.40
N ARG A 64 6.59 -11.97 4.85
CA ARG A 64 7.65 -11.69 5.83
C ARG A 64 7.41 -12.44 7.13
N ASP A 65 6.18 -12.44 7.61
CA ASP A 65 5.83 -13.10 8.87
C ASP A 65 6.00 -14.63 8.74
N ARG A 66 5.67 -15.21 7.57
CA ARG A 66 5.94 -16.64 7.25
C ARG A 66 7.43 -16.96 7.21
N ALA A 67 8.22 -16.17 6.48
CA ALA A 67 9.67 -16.35 6.40
C ALA A 67 10.34 -16.23 7.78
N THR A 68 9.81 -15.37 8.64
CA THR A 68 10.28 -15.23 10.02
C THR A 68 9.99 -16.50 10.84
N ALA A 69 8.80 -17.07 10.70
CA ALA A 69 8.44 -18.32 11.38
C ALA A 69 9.32 -19.49 10.93
N GLU A 70 9.52 -19.66 9.62
CA GLU A 70 10.39 -20.69 9.04
C GLU A 70 11.85 -20.55 9.51
N PHE A 71 12.36 -19.31 9.56
CA PHE A 71 13.71 -19.05 10.07
C PHE A 71 13.85 -19.43 11.55
N LEU A 72 12.89 -19.03 12.40
CA LEU A 72 12.91 -19.36 13.82
C LEU A 72 12.78 -20.88 14.09
N GLU A 73 12.02 -21.58 13.25
CA GLU A 73 11.92 -23.05 13.31
C GLU A 73 13.24 -23.71 12.93
N SER A 74 13.91 -23.22 11.87
CA SER A 74 15.22 -23.74 11.46
C SER A 74 16.30 -23.56 12.54
N LEU A 75 16.30 -22.43 13.25
CA LEU A 75 17.22 -22.20 14.37
C LEU A 75 16.98 -23.19 15.52
N LYS A 76 15.71 -23.46 15.86
CA LYS A 76 15.37 -24.45 16.90
C LYS A 76 15.81 -25.85 16.50
N ALA A 77 15.58 -26.25 15.25
CA ALA A 77 16.01 -27.55 14.75
C ALA A 77 17.54 -27.73 14.84
N MET A 78 18.31 -26.69 14.48
CA MET A 78 19.77 -26.70 14.65
C MET A 78 20.20 -26.80 16.13
N GLU A 79 19.54 -26.06 17.02
CA GLU A 79 19.82 -26.13 18.46
C GLU A 79 19.48 -27.50 19.08
N GLU A 80 18.49 -28.21 18.54
CA GLU A 80 18.14 -29.57 18.95
C GLU A 80 19.17 -30.58 18.40
N GLU A 81 19.58 -30.47 17.14
CA GLU A 81 20.64 -31.32 16.55
C GLU A 81 21.99 -31.18 17.27
N ASP A 82 22.37 -29.97 17.71
CA ASP A 82 23.62 -29.75 18.46
C ASP A 82 23.60 -30.30 19.90
N ARG A 83 22.43 -30.70 20.43
CA ARG A 83 22.26 -31.22 21.81
C ARG A 83 22.27 -32.74 21.90
N ASP A 84 22.09 -33.45 20.79
CA ASP A 84 22.13 -34.91 20.68
C ASP A 84 23.52 -35.44 20.27
#